data_AF-D9WKY2-F1
#
_entry.id   AF-D9WKY2-F1
#
_cell.length_a   1.000
_cell.length_b   1.000
_cell.length_c   1.000
_cell.angle_alpha   90.00
_cell.angle_beta   90.00
_cell.angle_gamma   90.00
#
_symmetry.space_group_name_H-M   'P 1'
#
loop_
_entity.id
_entity.type
_entity.pdbx_description
1 polymer ?
#
loop_
_entity_poly.entity_id
_entity_poly.type
_entity_poly.pdbx_seq_one_letter_code
_entity_poly.pdbx_strand_id
1 'polypeptide(L)'
;MTEEMSARPAARRGPYAKSARRRAEIVSSATSVFAARGYRGGSLREIAKQIDLSLTSVVHHFPTKSALLVAVLERADAASIESFESDTRTKGVASAVLRYVRRNLERPEMLRLLALMAAESSAPDHPAHEWFRDRYERVIAGIAIAVRRDQDEGRISNSRTPRDIAESLVALWDGLQLQWLIDPRRDLVAGVTAALEDLLGIQNALDA
;
A
#
# COMPACT_ATOMS: atom_id res chain seq x y z
N MET A 1 -32.68 11.80 -51.25
CA MET A 1 -33.71 11.55 -50.22
C MET A 1 -33.67 10.06 -49.95
N THR A 2 -33.21 9.51 -48.84
CA THR A 2 -32.81 10.01 -47.52
C THR A 2 -32.11 8.81 -46.88
N GLU A 3 -30.83 8.90 -46.52
CA GLU A 3 -30.14 7.84 -45.77
C GLU A 3 -30.36 8.08 -44.27
N GLU A 4 -31.04 7.12 -43.63
CA GLU A 4 -31.24 7.04 -42.19
C GLU A 4 -29.90 6.71 -41.50
N MET A 5 -29.34 7.72 -40.83
CA MET A 5 -28.23 7.55 -39.89
C MET A 5 -28.77 6.94 -38.58
N SER A 6 -28.72 5.62 -38.49
CA SER A 6 -28.98 4.85 -37.26
C SER A 6 -27.95 5.23 -36.18
N ALA A 7 -28.37 6.03 -35.20
CA ALA A 7 -27.59 6.31 -34.01
C ALA A 7 -27.68 5.11 -33.03
N ARG A 8 -26.54 4.48 -32.74
CA ARG A 8 -26.42 3.42 -31.72
C ARG A 8 -26.55 4.01 -30.29
N PRO A 9 -27.26 3.34 -29.36
CA PRO A 9 -27.56 3.90 -28.04
C PRO A 9 -26.38 3.82 -27.06
N ALA A 10 -26.09 4.95 -26.41
CA ALA A 10 -25.19 5.06 -25.27
C ALA A 10 -25.88 4.58 -23.97
N ALA A 11 -25.86 3.27 -23.69
CA ALA A 11 -26.59 2.72 -22.53
C ALA A 11 -25.80 1.70 -21.66
N ARG A 12 -24.46 1.73 -21.65
CA ARG A 12 -23.64 0.79 -20.83
C ARG A 12 -22.76 1.39 -19.73
N ARG A 13 -22.65 2.73 -19.64
CA ARG A 13 -21.76 3.38 -18.65
C ARG A 13 -22.37 3.56 -17.25
N GLY A 14 -23.70 3.68 -17.13
CA GLY A 14 -24.38 3.98 -15.86
C GLY A 14 -24.35 2.85 -14.80
N PRO A 15 -24.76 1.60 -15.13
CA PRO A 15 -24.80 0.50 -14.15
C PRO A 15 -23.42 0.10 -13.63
N TYR A 16 -22.40 0.12 -14.50
CA TYR A 16 -21.02 -0.21 -14.14
C TYR A 16 -20.40 0.82 -13.19
N ALA A 17 -20.59 2.11 -13.46
CA ALA A 17 -20.10 3.19 -12.59
C ALA A 17 -20.74 3.14 -11.19
N LYS A 18 -22.04 2.82 -11.10
CA LYS A 18 -22.74 2.65 -9.82
C LYS A 18 -22.20 1.46 -9.02
N SER A 19 -21.94 0.33 -9.70
CA SER A 19 -21.35 -0.86 -9.08
C SER A 19 -19.91 -0.62 -8.60
N ALA A 20 -19.09 0.06 -9.42
CA ALA A 20 -17.71 0.41 -9.07
C ALA A 20 -17.64 1.34 -7.85
N ARG A 21 -18.51 2.37 -7.82
CA ARG A 21 -18.63 3.26 -6.66
C ARG A 21 -19.01 2.49 -5.40
N ARG A 22 -20.01 1.60 -5.49
CA ARG A 22 -20.44 0.78 -4.35
C ARG A 22 -19.32 -0.13 -3.84
N ARG A 23 -18.58 -0.74 -4.76
CA ARG A 23 -17.40 -1.54 -4.43
C ARG A 23 -16.36 -0.71 -3.67
N ALA A 24 -16.07 0.50 -4.12
CA ALA A 24 -15.12 1.40 -3.45
C ALA A 24 -15.58 1.83 -2.05
N GLU A 25 -16.88 2.10 -1.86
CA GLU A 25 -17.48 2.40 -0.55
C GLU A 25 -17.32 1.23 0.42
N ILE A 26 -17.62 0.00 -0.01
CA ILE A 26 -17.45 -1.23 0.79
C ILE A 26 -15.98 -1.42 1.19
N VAL A 27 -15.05 -1.27 0.24
CA VAL A 27 -13.61 -1.37 0.53
C VAL A 27 -13.19 -0.32 1.54
N SER A 28 -13.66 0.92 1.41
CA SER A 28 -13.32 1.99 2.34
C SER A 28 -13.79 1.69 3.76
N SER A 29 -15.03 1.21 3.92
CA SER A 29 -15.55 0.82 5.24
C SER A 29 -14.79 -0.37 5.82
N ALA A 30 -14.47 -1.36 4.98
CA ALA A 30 -13.68 -2.52 5.38
C ALA A 30 -12.26 -2.15 5.84
N THR A 31 -11.61 -1.18 5.19
CA THR A 31 -10.33 -0.62 5.62
C THR A 31 -10.41 -0.16 7.08
N SER A 32 -11.41 0.67 7.43
CA SER A 32 -11.57 1.16 8.81
C SER A 32 -11.86 0.05 9.81
N VAL A 33 -12.71 -0.92 9.46
CA VAL A 33 -13.04 -2.05 10.34
C VAL A 33 -11.81 -2.93 10.60
N PHE A 34 -11.06 -3.30 9.56
CA PHE A 34 -9.87 -4.14 9.71
C PHE A 34 -8.72 -3.39 10.39
N ALA A 35 -8.56 -2.09 10.16
CA ALA A 35 -7.55 -1.28 10.84
C ALA A 35 -7.80 -1.17 12.35
N ALA A 36 -9.07 -1.17 12.78
CA ALA A 36 -9.45 -1.03 14.17
C ALA A 36 -9.51 -2.36 14.93
N ARG A 37 -9.84 -3.47 14.25
CA ARG A 37 -10.18 -4.75 14.92
C ARG A 37 -9.37 -5.96 14.43
N GLY A 38 -8.45 -5.75 13.49
CA GLY A 38 -7.76 -6.84 12.82
C GLY A 38 -8.68 -7.61 11.87
N TYR A 39 -8.14 -8.65 11.23
CA TYR A 39 -8.94 -9.48 10.35
C TYR A 39 -9.96 -10.23 11.18
N ARG A 40 -9.53 -10.98 12.21
CA ARG A 40 -10.42 -11.86 12.99
C ARG A 40 -11.57 -11.10 13.67
N GLY A 41 -11.31 -9.91 14.24
CA GLY A 41 -12.30 -9.13 14.98
C GLY A 41 -13.30 -8.34 14.13
N GLY A 42 -13.05 -8.14 12.84
CA GLY A 42 -14.00 -7.48 11.93
C GLY A 42 -15.02 -8.45 11.32
N SER A 43 -16.21 -7.97 10.93
CA SER A 43 -17.19 -8.81 10.23
C SER A 43 -17.86 -8.11 9.05
N LEU A 44 -18.32 -8.87 8.05
CA LEU A 44 -19.07 -8.34 6.91
C LEU A 44 -20.38 -7.66 7.34
N ARG A 45 -20.99 -8.11 8.45
CA ARG A 45 -22.21 -7.49 9.00
C ARG A 45 -21.94 -6.10 9.56
N GLU A 46 -20.83 -5.93 10.27
CA GLU A 46 -20.43 -4.62 10.80
C GLU A 46 -20.07 -3.65 9.68
N ILE A 47 -19.33 -4.13 8.68
CA ILE A 47 -19.01 -3.34 7.47
C ILE A 47 -20.31 -2.90 6.78
N ALA A 48 -21.25 -3.82 6.55
CA ALA A 48 -22.54 -3.49 5.94
C ALA A 48 -23.31 -2.44 6.75
N LYS A 49 -23.37 -2.60 8.08
CA LYS A 49 -24.03 -1.67 9.00
C LYS A 49 -23.40 -0.26 8.96
N GLN A 50 -22.08 -0.16 8.86
CA GLN A 50 -21.37 1.12 8.85
C GLN A 50 -21.73 2.01 7.65
N ILE A 51 -22.13 1.41 6.53
CA ILE A 51 -22.48 2.14 5.29
C ILE A 51 -23.95 1.96 4.88
N ASP A 52 -24.80 1.57 5.84
CA ASP A 52 -26.25 1.38 5.67
C ASP A 52 -26.61 0.45 4.49
N LEU A 53 -25.89 -0.67 4.39
CA LEU A 53 -26.16 -1.73 3.43
C LEU A 53 -26.61 -3.01 4.12
N SER A 54 -27.32 -3.85 3.37
CA SER A 54 -27.58 -5.23 3.79
C SER A 54 -26.32 -6.09 3.64
N LEU A 55 -26.20 -7.13 4.47
CA LEU A 55 -25.15 -8.15 4.31
C LEU A 55 -25.17 -8.75 2.90
N THR A 56 -26.35 -9.02 2.35
CA THR A 56 -26.54 -9.54 0.99
C THR A 56 -25.95 -8.60 -0.06
N SER A 57 -26.11 -7.28 0.10
CA SER A 57 -25.51 -6.30 -0.81
C SER A 57 -23.99 -6.31 -0.75
N VAL A 58 -23.39 -6.50 0.42
CA VAL A 58 -21.93 -6.63 0.55
C VAL A 58 -21.44 -7.93 -0.08
N VAL A 59 -22.09 -9.06 0.22
CA VAL A 59 -21.73 -10.39 -0.30
C VAL A 59 -21.86 -10.45 -1.82
N HIS A 60 -22.79 -9.71 -2.43
CA HIS A 60 -22.90 -9.60 -3.88
C HIS A 60 -21.61 -9.03 -4.53
N HIS A 61 -20.94 -8.07 -3.87
CA HIS A 61 -19.68 -7.51 -4.37
C HIS A 61 -18.44 -8.27 -3.89
N PHE A 62 -18.52 -8.90 -2.72
CA PHE A 62 -17.44 -9.60 -2.05
C PHE A 62 -17.96 -10.88 -1.41
N PRO A 63 -17.90 -12.02 -2.13
CA PRO A 63 -18.50 -13.27 -1.68
C PRO A 63 -17.99 -13.74 -0.32
N THR A 64 -16.74 -13.42 0.03
CA THR A 64 -16.12 -13.78 1.30
C THR A 64 -15.41 -12.58 1.94
N LYS A 65 -15.22 -12.67 3.26
CA LYS A 65 -14.44 -11.70 4.03
C LYS A 65 -12.96 -11.69 3.59
N SER A 66 -12.40 -12.83 3.20
CA SER A 66 -11.04 -12.91 2.66
C SER A 66 -10.91 -12.19 1.30
N ALA A 67 -11.89 -12.35 0.40
CA ALA A 67 -11.90 -11.62 -0.87
C ALA A 67 -12.00 -10.09 -0.66
N LEU A 68 -12.75 -9.66 0.35
CA LEU A 68 -12.78 -8.25 0.75
C LEU A 68 -11.45 -7.78 1.34
N LEU A 69 -10.81 -8.59 2.19
CA LEU A 69 -9.49 -8.28 2.73
C LEU A 69 -8.46 -8.09 1.62
N VAL A 70 -8.38 -9.01 0.65
CA VAL A 70 -7.44 -8.91 -0.47
C VAL A 70 -7.66 -7.61 -1.25
N ALA A 71 -8.91 -7.26 -1.56
CA ALA A 71 -9.19 -6.00 -2.28
C ALA A 71 -8.87 -4.74 -1.46
N VAL A 72 -9.03 -4.79 -0.14
CA VAL A 72 -8.58 -3.72 0.76
C VAL A 72 -7.05 -3.56 0.70
N LEU A 73 -6.32 -4.67 0.75
CA LEU A 73 -4.87 -4.70 0.70
C LEU A 73 -4.34 -4.26 -0.68
N GLU A 74 -4.94 -4.70 -1.78
CA GLU A 74 -4.62 -4.27 -3.14
C GLU A 74 -4.80 -2.75 -3.32
N ARG A 75 -5.90 -2.19 -2.80
CA ARG A 75 -6.14 -0.74 -2.86
C ARG A 75 -5.10 0.03 -2.07
N ALA A 76 -4.70 -0.47 -0.89
CA ALA A 76 -3.66 0.13 -0.08
C ALA A 76 -2.30 0.14 -0.81
N ASP A 77 -2.00 -0.96 -1.49
CA ASP A 77 -0.74 -1.17 -2.17
C ASP A 77 -0.61 -0.39 -3.49
N ALA A 78 -1.61 -0.46 -4.37
CA ALA A 78 -1.54 0.13 -5.72
C ALA A 78 -1.22 1.63 -5.71
N ALA A 79 -1.82 2.39 -4.79
CA ALA A 79 -1.56 3.83 -4.65
C ALA A 79 -0.11 4.13 -4.23
N SER A 80 0.50 3.21 -3.48
CA SER A 80 1.87 3.32 -2.98
C SER A 80 2.89 3.00 -4.08
N ILE A 81 2.65 1.94 -4.86
CA ILE A 81 3.57 1.47 -5.91
C ILE A 81 3.74 2.51 -7.01
N GLU A 82 2.65 2.97 -7.64
CA GLU A 82 2.72 3.84 -8.83
C GLU A 82 3.53 5.11 -8.56
N SER A 83 3.26 5.72 -7.41
CA SER A 83 3.94 6.92 -6.96
C SER A 83 5.40 6.65 -6.57
N PHE A 84 5.69 5.55 -5.86
CA PHE A 84 7.06 5.19 -5.50
C PHE A 84 7.92 4.89 -6.73
N GLU A 85 7.39 4.18 -7.72
CA GLU A 85 8.10 3.93 -8.99
C GLU A 85 8.39 5.22 -9.77
N SER A 86 7.45 6.18 -9.78
CA SER A 86 7.68 7.48 -10.39
C SER A 86 8.76 8.27 -9.66
N ASP A 87 8.71 8.28 -8.34
CA ASP A 87 9.64 9.01 -7.49
C ASP A 87 11.06 8.43 -7.58
N THR A 88 11.20 7.09 -7.56
CA THR A 88 12.49 6.42 -7.75
C THR A 88 13.08 6.80 -9.11
N ARG A 89 12.29 6.73 -10.19
CA ARG A 89 12.73 7.06 -11.55
C ARG A 89 13.25 8.50 -11.68
N THR A 90 12.62 9.44 -10.99
CA THR A 90 12.90 10.89 -11.16
C THR A 90 13.89 11.47 -10.14
N LYS A 91 13.95 10.94 -8.92
CA LYS A 91 14.68 11.54 -7.79
C LYS A 91 15.59 10.57 -7.03
N GLY A 92 15.64 9.30 -7.43
CA GLY A 92 16.38 8.25 -6.73
C GLY A 92 15.61 7.61 -5.58
N VAL A 93 16.11 6.49 -5.08
CA VAL A 93 15.45 5.64 -4.08
C VAL A 93 15.32 6.33 -2.72
N ALA A 94 16.33 7.07 -2.29
CA ALA A 94 16.32 7.74 -0.99
C ALA A 94 15.20 8.79 -0.91
N SER A 95 15.11 9.66 -1.94
CA SER A 95 14.03 10.64 -2.08
C SER A 95 12.65 9.98 -2.16
N ALA A 96 12.53 8.88 -2.89
CA ALA A 96 11.28 8.14 -3.03
C ALA A 96 10.81 7.56 -1.69
N VAL A 97 11.72 6.99 -0.90
CA VAL A 97 11.43 6.49 0.45
C VAL A 97 10.94 7.64 1.35
N LEU A 98 11.66 8.76 1.43
CA LEU A 98 11.23 9.89 2.26
C LEU A 98 9.86 10.45 1.85
N ARG A 99 9.59 10.56 0.54
CA ARG A 99 8.28 10.97 0.04
C ARG A 99 7.19 9.95 0.34
N TYR A 100 7.51 8.67 0.29
CA TYR A 100 6.59 7.62 0.73
C TYR A 100 6.26 7.78 2.22
N VAL A 101 7.25 7.96 3.09
CA VAL A 101 7.03 8.16 4.53
C VAL A 101 6.14 9.38 4.79
N ARG A 102 6.47 10.54 4.20
CA ARG A 102 5.69 11.78 4.38
C ARG A 102 4.23 11.62 3.97
N ARG A 103 3.95 10.96 2.84
CA ARG A 103 2.58 10.71 2.37
C ARG A 103 1.81 9.75 3.27
N ASN A 104 2.51 8.82 3.92
CA ASN A 104 1.87 7.89 4.83
C ASN A 104 1.57 8.50 6.21
N LEU A 105 2.33 9.51 6.65
CA LEU A 105 2.02 10.27 7.87
C LEU A 105 0.67 11.00 7.77
N GLU A 106 0.24 11.37 6.56
CA GLU A 106 -1.09 11.93 6.31
C GLU A 106 -2.22 10.89 6.40
N ARG A 107 -1.88 9.59 6.45
CA ARG A 107 -2.83 8.46 6.37
C ARG A 107 -2.51 7.37 7.40
N PRO A 108 -2.48 7.69 8.70
CA PRO A 108 -2.05 6.75 9.75
C PRO A 108 -2.93 5.49 9.86
N GLU A 109 -4.21 5.57 9.51
CA GLU A 109 -5.12 4.40 9.49
C GLU A 109 -4.66 3.35 8.48
N MET A 110 -4.16 3.77 7.32
CA MET A 110 -3.70 2.86 6.28
C MET A 110 -2.39 2.18 6.69
N LEU A 111 -1.48 2.95 7.30
CA LEU A 111 -0.27 2.40 7.91
C LEU A 111 -0.60 1.37 8.99
N ARG A 112 -1.53 1.69 9.89
CA ARG A 112 -1.95 0.77 10.95
C ARG A 112 -2.56 -0.51 10.37
N LEU A 113 -3.39 -0.40 9.34
CA LEU A 113 -3.93 -1.57 8.64
C LEU A 113 -2.82 -2.47 8.09
N LEU A 114 -1.87 -1.92 7.33
CA LEU A 114 -0.81 -2.71 6.72
C LEU A 114 0.08 -3.38 7.77
N ALA A 115 0.46 -2.65 8.83
CA ALA A 115 1.27 -3.20 9.91
C ALA A 115 0.54 -4.33 10.66
N LEU A 116 -0.73 -4.13 11.00
CA LEU A 116 -1.53 -5.15 11.67
C LEU A 116 -1.75 -6.38 10.79
N MET A 117 -2.08 -6.19 9.51
CA MET A 117 -2.29 -7.29 8.58
C MET A 117 -0.98 -8.03 8.28
N ALA A 118 0.17 -7.35 8.22
CA ALA A 118 1.47 -7.98 8.08
C ALA A 118 1.74 -8.92 9.27
N ALA A 119 1.52 -8.43 10.49
CA ALA A 119 1.67 -9.23 11.71
C ALA A 119 0.72 -10.43 11.75
N GLU A 120 -0.58 -10.24 11.48
CA GLU A 120 -1.56 -11.34 11.43
C GLU A 120 -1.24 -12.36 10.32
N SER A 121 -0.71 -11.89 9.19
CA SER A 121 -0.35 -12.75 8.05
C SER A 121 0.93 -13.56 8.25
N SER A 122 1.64 -13.36 9.37
CA SER A 122 2.73 -14.27 9.75
C SER A 122 2.26 -15.69 10.06
N ALA A 123 0.98 -15.84 10.44
CA ALA A 123 0.36 -17.15 10.62
C ALA A 123 0.07 -17.78 9.24
N PRO A 124 0.54 -19.02 8.96
CA PRO A 124 0.37 -19.66 7.65
C PRO A 124 -1.09 -19.90 7.24
N ASP A 125 -2.01 -19.98 8.20
CA ASP A 125 -3.45 -20.16 7.98
C ASP A 125 -4.20 -18.84 7.73
N HIS A 126 -3.51 -17.69 7.82
CA HIS A 126 -4.14 -16.40 7.59
C HIS A 126 -4.48 -16.21 6.10
N PRO A 127 -5.70 -15.76 5.74
CA PRO A 127 -6.11 -15.63 4.33
C PRO A 127 -5.28 -14.66 3.48
N ALA A 128 -4.49 -13.78 4.09
CA ALA A 128 -3.57 -12.88 3.39
C ALA A 128 -2.10 -13.30 3.46
N HIS A 129 -1.77 -14.48 3.99
CA HIS A 129 -0.40 -14.99 4.09
C HIS A 129 0.33 -14.95 2.73
N GLU A 130 -0.23 -15.62 1.73
CA GLU A 130 0.32 -15.65 0.37
C GLU A 130 0.41 -14.25 -0.24
N TRP A 131 -0.61 -13.42 -0.02
CA TRP A 131 -0.61 -12.04 -0.53
C TRP A 131 0.53 -11.21 0.05
N PHE A 132 0.80 -11.33 1.36
CA PHE A 132 1.92 -10.61 2.01
C PHE A 132 3.27 -11.16 1.57
N ARG A 133 3.41 -12.49 1.43
CA ARG A 133 4.64 -13.10 0.91
C ARG A 133 4.97 -12.58 -0.48
N ASP A 134 4.00 -12.61 -1.39
CA ASP A 134 4.18 -12.13 -2.77
C ASP A 134 4.41 -10.61 -2.79
N ARG A 135 3.75 -9.86 -1.91
CA ARG A 135 3.98 -8.43 -1.72
C ARG A 135 5.43 -8.13 -1.34
N TYR A 136 5.97 -8.80 -0.33
CA TYR A 136 7.34 -8.56 0.11
C TYR A 136 8.32 -8.80 -1.02
N GLU A 137 8.20 -9.91 -1.76
CA GLU A 137 9.06 -10.19 -2.91
C GLU A 137 8.95 -9.09 -3.97
N ARG A 138 7.73 -8.65 -4.33
CA ARG A 138 7.53 -7.56 -5.31
C ARG A 138 8.16 -6.25 -4.86
N VAL A 139 7.95 -5.86 -3.60
CA VAL A 139 8.47 -4.60 -3.05
C VAL A 139 10.00 -4.62 -2.98
N ILE A 140 10.57 -5.72 -2.47
CA ILE A 140 12.03 -5.90 -2.40
C ILE A 140 12.64 -5.86 -3.80
N ALA A 141 12.06 -6.58 -4.76
CA ALA A 141 12.54 -6.57 -6.15
C ALA A 141 12.49 -5.16 -6.78
N GLY A 142 11.39 -4.43 -6.58
CA GLY A 142 11.24 -3.07 -7.08
C GLY A 142 12.26 -2.09 -6.49
N ILE A 143 12.48 -2.15 -5.17
CA ILE A 143 13.50 -1.34 -4.49
C ILE A 143 14.90 -1.74 -4.96
N ALA A 144 15.20 -3.04 -5.12
CA ALA A 144 16.50 -3.51 -5.59
C ALA A 144 16.84 -2.99 -7.00
N ILE A 145 15.85 -2.90 -7.90
CA ILE A 145 16.02 -2.29 -9.22
C ILE A 145 16.39 -0.80 -9.08
N ALA A 146 15.70 -0.07 -8.20
CA ALA A 146 15.98 1.34 -7.96
C ALA A 146 17.36 1.56 -7.32
N VAL A 147 17.74 0.73 -6.35
CA VAL A 147 19.07 0.77 -5.70
C VAL A 147 20.17 0.50 -6.72
N ARG A 148 20.03 -0.53 -7.57
CA ARG A 148 21.03 -0.83 -8.62
C ARG A 148 21.29 0.38 -9.50
N ARG A 149 20.23 0.99 -10.01
CA ARG A 149 20.33 2.18 -10.86
C ARG A 149 21.02 3.35 -10.13
N ASP A 150 20.69 3.57 -8.86
CA ASP A 150 21.32 4.63 -8.08
C ASP A 150 22.79 4.33 -7.74
N GLN A 151 23.19 3.05 -7.60
CA GLN A 151 24.60 2.65 -7.52
C GLN A 151 25.32 2.89 -8.85
N ASP A 152 24.72 2.48 -9.98
CA ASP A 152 25.29 2.68 -11.32
C ASP A 152 25.48 4.18 -11.66
N GLU A 153 24.61 5.04 -11.14
CA GLU A 153 24.67 6.50 -11.29
C GLU A 153 25.54 7.18 -10.20
N GLY A 154 26.16 6.43 -9.30
CA GLY A 154 27.02 6.96 -8.23
C GLY A 154 26.30 7.73 -7.13
N ARG A 155 24.96 7.62 -7.04
CA ARG A 155 24.15 8.23 -5.97
C ARG A 155 24.24 7.47 -4.64
N ILE A 156 24.55 6.18 -4.67
CA ILE A 156 24.67 5.31 -3.49
C ILE A 156 26.11 4.78 -3.46
N SER A 157 26.81 4.99 -2.34
CA SER A 157 28.21 4.53 -2.19
C SER A 157 28.33 3.14 -1.55
N ASN A 158 27.28 2.66 -0.86
CA ASN A 158 27.27 1.32 -0.30
C ASN A 158 27.36 0.26 -1.42
N SER A 159 28.36 -0.63 -1.36
CA SER A 159 28.66 -1.65 -2.35
C SER A 159 28.00 -3.02 -2.11
N ARG A 160 27.16 -3.15 -1.06
CA ARG A 160 26.33 -4.34 -0.86
C ARG A 160 25.41 -4.59 -2.06
N THR A 161 24.93 -5.84 -2.19
CA THR A 161 24.05 -6.15 -3.31
C THR A 161 22.77 -5.32 -3.24
N PRO A 162 22.16 -4.93 -4.38
CA PRO A 162 20.93 -4.15 -4.37
C PRO A 162 19.79 -4.83 -3.60
N ARG A 163 19.76 -6.17 -3.61
CA ARG A 163 18.76 -6.97 -2.89
C ARG A 163 18.96 -6.88 -1.38
N ASP A 164 20.19 -7.01 -0.88
CA ASP A 164 20.47 -6.91 0.56
C ASP A 164 20.12 -5.51 1.10
N ILE A 165 20.40 -4.46 0.32
CA ILE A 165 20.04 -3.08 0.67
C ILE A 165 18.50 -2.95 0.69
N ALA A 166 17.80 -3.47 -0.32
CA ALA A 166 16.35 -3.44 -0.39
C ALA A 166 15.68 -4.17 0.79
N GLU A 167 16.14 -5.38 1.11
CA GLU A 167 15.66 -6.15 2.26
C GLU A 167 15.89 -5.39 3.58
N SER A 168 17.07 -4.77 3.73
CA SER A 168 17.38 -3.94 4.90
C SER A 168 16.47 -2.72 4.99
N LEU A 169 16.18 -2.03 3.88
CA LEU A 169 15.27 -0.88 3.84
C LEU A 169 13.85 -1.25 4.26
N VAL A 170 13.34 -2.40 3.77
CA VAL A 170 12.00 -2.88 4.12
C VAL A 170 11.93 -3.26 5.60
N ALA A 171 12.93 -3.96 6.12
CA ALA A 171 12.99 -4.32 7.55
C ALA A 171 13.08 -3.07 8.45
N LEU A 172 13.88 -2.08 8.07
CA LEU A 172 13.98 -0.79 8.79
C LEU A 172 12.64 -0.05 8.77
N TRP A 173 11.97 -0.01 7.62
CA TRP A 173 10.65 0.60 7.50
C TRP A 173 9.63 -0.08 8.43
N ASP A 174 9.50 -1.40 8.38
CA ASP A 174 8.55 -2.14 9.21
C ASP A 174 8.79 -1.87 10.72
N GLY A 175 10.06 -1.86 11.14
CA GLY A 175 10.44 -1.57 12.51
C GLY A 175 10.14 -0.13 12.95
N LEU A 176 10.55 0.86 12.15
CA LEU A 176 10.34 2.28 12.46
C LEU A 176 8.86 2.65 12.44
N GLN A 177 8.12 2.14 11.45
CA GLN A 177 6.67 2.31 11.34
C GLN A 177 5.96 1.75 12.56
N LEU A 178 6.30 0.53 13.00
CA LEU A 178 5.68 -0.10 14.16
C LEU A 178 5.94 0.72 15.44
N GLN A 179 7.18 1.18 15.65
CA GLN A 179 7.54 2.00 16.80
C GLN A 179 6.80 3.34 16.81
N TRP A 180 6.65 3.98 15.65
CA TRP A 180 5.89 5.22 15.51
C TRP A 180 4.38 5.02 15.75
N LEU A 181 3.81 3.90 15.29
CA LEU A 181 2.41 3.56 15.54
C LEU A 181 2.12 3.35 17.04
N ILE A 182 3.13 2.97 17.83
CA ILE A 182 3.07 2.84 19.29
C ILE A 182 3.27 4.19 19.99
N ASP A 183 4.27 4.97 19.56
CA ASP A 183 4.55 6.31 20.10
C ASP A 183 4.68 7.35 18.97
N PRO A 184 3.56 8.03 18.61
CA PRO A 184 3.56 9.02 17.53
C PRO A 184 4.39 10.29 17.79
N ARG A 185 4.94 10.46 19.00
CA ARG A 185 5.87 11.56 19.32
C ARG A 185 7.26 11.35 18.71
N ARG A 186 7.57 10.12 18.26
CA ARG A 186 8.82 9.81 17.57
C ARG A 186 8.84 10.49 16.22
N ASP A 187 9.99 11.04 15.85
CA ASP A 187 10.18 11.61 14.52
C ASP A 187 10.51 10.48 13.52
N LEU A 188 9.46 9.97 12.87
CA LEU A 188 9.58 8.91 11.87
C LEU A 188 10.39 9.37 10.65
N VAL A 189 10.28 10.64 10.25
CA VAL A 189 11.01 11.17 9.10
C VAL A 189 12.50 11.22 9.42
N ALA A 190 12.87 11.80 10.56
CA ALA A 190 14.27 11.86 10.98
C ALA A 190 14.88 10.46 11.16
N GLY A 191 14.14 9.52 11.76
CA GLY A 191 14.60 8.14 11.91
C GLY A 191 14.86 7.44 10.57
N VAL A 192 13.99 7.65 9.58
CA VAL A 192 14.18 7.11 8.23
C VAL A 192 15.31 7.82 7.49
N THR A 193 15.44 9.16 7.62
CA THR A 193 16.55 9.92 7.02
C THR A 193 17.89 9.38 7.49
N ALA A 194 18.11 9.28 8.81
CA ALA A 194 19.37 8.77 9.36
C ALA A 194 19.66 7.34 8.89
N ALA A 195 18.65 6.48 8.87
CA ALA A 195 18.80 5.10 8.38
C ALA A 195 19.15 5.04 6.88
N LEU A 196 18.63 5.96 6.05
CA LEU A 196 19.00 6.07 4.64
C LEU A 196 20.44 6.56 4.47
N GLU A 197 20.88 7.53 5.25
CA GLU A 197 22.27 8.03 5.23
C GLU A 197 23.26 6.91 5.54
N ASP A 198 23.02 6.18 6.63
CA ASP A 198 23.85 5.05 7.06
C ASP A 198 23.83 3.89 6.06
N LEU A 199 22.64 3.49 5.60
CA LEU A 199 22.48 2.31 4.77
C LEU A 199 22.88 2.56 3.32
N LEU A 200 22.64 3.74 2.77
CA LEU A 200 22.95 4.04 1.37
C LEU A 200 24.33 4.69 1.20
N GLY A 201 24.92 5.18 2.28
CA GLY A 201 26.18 5.92 2.24
C GLY A 201 26.03 7.22 1.45
N ILE A 202 24.94 7.93 1.68
CA ILE A 202 24.66 9.26 1.09
C ILE A 202 25.01 10.34 2.10
N GLN A 203 25.92 11.25 1.77
CA GLN A 203 26.24 12.41 2.61
C GLN A 203 25.48 13.65 2.11
N ASN A 204 24.69 14.28 2.99
CA ASN A 204 24.05 15.60 2.78
C ASN A 204 23.14 15.76 1.54
N ALA A 205 22.65 14.67 0.93
CA ALA A 205 21.88 14.73 -0.31
C ALA A 205 20.35 14.92 -0.12
N LEU A 206 19.85 14.86 1.11
CA LEU A 206 18.41 14.78 1.40
C LEU A 206 17.77 16.09 1.91
N ASP A 207 18.59 17.13 2.11
CA ASP A 207 18.18 18.45 2.62
C ASP A 207 17.93 19.50 1.51
N ALA A 208 17.96 19.10 0.23
CA ALA A 208 17.72 19.96 -0.95
C ALA A 208 16.38 19.64 -1.64
#